data_AF-A0A7K0YAY8-F1
#
_entry.id   AF-A0A7K0YAY8-F1
#
_cell.length_a   1.000
_cell.length_b   1.000
_cell.length_c   1.000
_cell.angle_alpha   90.00
_cell.angle_beta   90.00
_cell.angle_gamma   90.00
#
_symmetry.space_group_name_H-M   'P 1'
#
loop_
_entity.id
_entity.type
_entity.pdbx_description
1 polymer ?
#
loop_
_entity_poly.entity_id
_entity_poly.type
_entity_poly.pdbx_seq_one_letter_code
_entity_poly.pdbx_strand_id
1 'polypeptide(L)' 'MKADIHPKYETVVFRDLASGVAFLTRSTVSSSKTIEWED' A
#
# COMPACT_ATOMS: atom_id res chain seq x y z
N MET A 1 -13.96 6.26 -10.16
CA MET A 1 -13.10 7.38 -9.73
C MET A 1 -13.59 8.67 -10.35
N LYS A 2 -14.26 9.51 -9.56
CA LYS A 2 -14.58 10.89 -9.94
C LYS A 2 -13.47 11.77 -9.36
N ALA A 3 -12.85 12.62 -10.17
CA ALA A 3 -11.84 13.55 -9.69
C ALA A 3 -12.42 14.38 -8.53
N ASP A 4 -11.57 14.79 -7.58
CA ASP A 4 -11.87 15.68 -6.45
C ASP A 4 -12.53 15.11 -5.18
N ILE A 5 -13.23 13.97 -5.25
CA ILE A 5 -13.93 13.39 -4.06
C ILE A 5 -13.25 12.15 -3.46
N HIS A 6 -12.10 11.74 -3.99
CA HIS A 6 -11.38 10.56 -3.56
C HIS A 6 -10.12 10.98 -2.78
N PRO A 7 -9.88 10.43 -1.58
CA PRO A 7 -8.62 10.63 -0.87
C PRO A 7 -7.43 10.16 -1.70
N LYS A 8 -6.23 10.64 -1.39
CA LYS A 8 -5.01 10.19 -2.09
C LYS A 8 -4.83 8.69 -1.88
N TYR A 9 -4.85 7.92 -2.96
CA TYR A 9 -4.51 6.50 -2.96
C TYR A 9 -3.09 6.34 -3.48
N GLU A 10 -2.28 5.60 -2.76
CA GLU A 10 -0.92 5.26 -3.13
C GLU A 10 -0.70 3.75 -3.03
N THR A 11 0.32 3.25 -3.72
CA THR A 11 0.67 1.83 -3.71
C THR A 11 1.47 1.54 -2.45
N VAL A 12 0.96 0.66 -1.59
CA VAL A 12 1.54 0.34 -0.30
C VAL A 12 1.66 -1.16 -0.16
N VAL A 13 2.79 -1.61 0.38
CA VAL A 13 3.04 -3.01 0.70
C VAL A 13 2.58 -3.27 2.13
N PHE A 14 1.64 -4.18 2.29
CA PHE A 14 1.28 -4.69 3.62
C PHE A 14 2.07 -5.96 3.85
N ARG A 15 2.71 -6.04 5.02
CA ARG A 15 3.41 -7.23 5.48
C ARG A 15 2.65 -7.76 6.69
N ASP A 16 2.03 -8.92 6.53
CA ASP A 16 1.38 -9.60 7.64
C ASP A 16 2.44 -10.31 8.50
N LEU A 17 2.38 -10.11 9.82
CA LEU A 17 3.31 -10.75 10.76
C LEU A 17 2.93 -12.22 11.00
N ALA A 18 1.64 -12.55 10.93
CA ALA A 18 1.17 -13.89 11.23
C ALA A 18 1.48 -14.88 10.11
N SER A 19 1.33 -14.46 8.86
CA SER A 19 1.48 -15.30 7.67
C SER A 19 2.83 -15.09 6.97
N GLY A 20 3.58 -14.05 7.34
CA GLY A 20 4.86 -13.70 6.68
C GLY A 20 4.72 -13.27 5.23
N VAL A 21 3.49 -13.15 4.72
CA VAL A 21 3.19 -12.76 3.35
C VAL A 21 3.19 -11.24 3.26
N ALA A 22 3.86 -10.73 2.24
CA ALA A 22 3.71 -9.35 1.84
C ALA A 22 2.81 -9.28 0.61
N PHE A 23 1.95 -8.28 0.53
CA PHE A 23 1.10 -8.05 -0.64
C PHE A 23 1.03 -6.57 -0.98
N LEU A 24 1.12 -6.30 -2.29
CA LEU A 24 1.01 -4.97 -2.85
C LEU A 24 -0.47 -4.61 -3.01
N THR A 25 -0.92 -3.55 -2.33
CA THR A 25 -2.29 -3.04 -2.48
C THR A 25 -2.30 -1.53 -2.63
N ARG A 26 -3.43 -0.97 -3.07
CA ARG A 26 -3.63 0.47 -3.13
C ARG A 26 -4.41 0.89 -1.90
N SER A 27 -3.83 1.75 -1.08
CA SER A 27 -4.44 2.23 0.16
C SER A 27 -4.31 3.75 0.27
N THR A 28 -5.15 4.35 1.11
CA THR A 28 -5.04 5.76 1.49
C THR A 28 -4.08 5.98 2.66
N VAL A 29 -3.57 4.89 3.24
CA VAL A 29 -2.60 4.92 4.33
C VAL A 29 -1.23 5.24 3.75
N SER A 30 -0.51 6.19 4.33
CA SER A 30 0.89 6.44 3.99
C SER A 30 1.82 5.61 4.89
N SER A 31 2.90 5.07 4.32
CA SER A 31 3.98 4.44 5.06
C SER A 31 5.26 5.25 4.87
N SER A 32 5.97 5.55 5.95
CA SER A 32 7.31 6.15 5.90
C SER A 32 8.41 5.15 5.56
N LYS A 33 8.08 3.84 5.56
CA LYS A 33 9.02 2.76 5.27
C LYS A 33 8.86 2.33 3.82
N THR A 34 9.91 2.55 3.04
CA THR A 34 9.99 2.12 1.64
C THR A 34 10.60 0.72 1.60
N ILE A 35 9.98 -0.18 0.84
CA ILE A 35 10.51 -1.50 0.53
C ILE A 35 10.61 -1.59 -1.00
N GLU A 36 11.75 -2.05 -1.49
CA GLU A 36 11.90 -2.40 -2.90
C GLU A 36 11.12 -3.69 -3.13
N TRP A 37 10.05 -3.59 -3.92
CA TRP A 37 9.27 -4.75 -4.32
C TRP A 37 9.91 -5.33 -5.58
N GLU A 38 10.85 -6.26 -5.39
CA GLU A 38 11.24 -7.20 -6.43
C GLU A 38 10.12 -8.23 -6.57
N ASP A 39 9.59 -8.37 -7.78
CA ASP A 39 8.50 -9.30 -8.13
C ASP A 39 8.88 -10.76 -7.82
#